data_AF-A0A524DBV8-F1
#
_entry.id   AF-A0A524DBV8-F1
#
_cell.length_a   1.000
_cell.length_b   1.000
_cell.length_c   1.000
_cell.angle_alpha   90.00
_cell.angle_beta   90.00
_cell.angle_gamma   90.00
#
_symmetry.space_group_name_H-M   'P 1'
#
loop_
_entity.id
_entity.type
_entity.pdbx_description
1 polymer ?
#
loop_
_entity_poly.entity_id
_entity_poly.type
_entity_poly.pdbx_seq_one_letter_code
_entity_poly.pdbx_strand_id
1 'polypeptide(L)'
;MERFLWGIGLSILVICAIFYINKGKNNEKFKDKILFYGFSFFFIILALSRFLEFICDFYIIGTFRGFSFYGNYNTVNSLYGFFYKSSEIFFQVSFLLIFLTFEINIKKTKYLITLTQCLLILFTIIFSLTSETFYIFNILVIFTFIYSSTVMLFIFFSFTRTSRLEYKAIGAVLILSAVFFAMAEILAYWEIKQLGIIPLILPPLMYIFGSLIGILPLKSDPERFSNAIWYWDIITAINIIVVILLEIYFIIVKFPLVFIIGLLWYIILIVFLQGYIIKDIQSKAHDTRIIDDQDENLDVLGMFTRPQKVTEEEVSVSKEKKICLICKGKLERSIYICPECNTFYCQNCANTMCNLENACWVCEIPFDESKPVNLPKKHKERIKIEEEETENRKYKKNHKSHKIK
;
A
#
# COMPACT_ATOMS: atom_id res chain seq x y z
N MET A 1 18.85 18.22 -22.82
CA MET A 1 17.78 17.19 -22.79
C MET A 1 17.62 16.58 -21.41
N GLU A 2 18.65 15.97 -20.81
CA GLU A 2 18.61 15.39 -19.45
C GLU A 2 17.96 16.32 -18.41
N ARG A 3 18.47 17.55 -18.27
CA ARG A 3 17.92 18.55 -17.33
C ARG A 3 16.42 18.82 -17.52
N PHE A 4 15.96 18.83 -18.76
CA PHE A 4 14.54 19.01 -19.08
C PHE A 4 13.71 17.79 -18.64
N LEU A 5 14.22 16.58 -18.87
CA LEU A 5 13.58 15.35 -18.40
C LEU A 5 13.53 15.25 -16.87
N TRP A 6 14.57 15.69 -16.16
CA TRP A 6 14.52 15.80 -14.70
C TRP A 6 13.43 16.77 -14.23
N GLY A 7 13.28 17.92 -14.90
CA GLY A 7 12.16 18.85 -14.63
C GLY A 7 10.79 18.21 -14.80
N ILE A 8 10.60 17.39 -15.84
CA ILE A 8 9.37 16.60 -16.03
C ILE A 8 9.19 15.58 -14.90
N GLY A 9 10.23 14.80 -14.57
CA GLY A 9 10.19 13.80 -13.50
C GLY A 9 9.81 14.41 -12.14
N LEU A 10 10.45 15.53 -11.79
CA LEU A 10 10.14 16.31 -10.58
C LEU A 10 8.67 16.78 -10.55
N SER A 11 8.17 17.28 -11.68
CA SER A 11 6.78 17.73 -11.78
C SER A 11 5.81 16.57 -11.57
N ILE A 12 6.09 15.40 -12.16
CA ILE A 12 5.25 14.20 -12.02
C ILE A 12 5.28 13.67 -10.58
N LEU A 13 6.41 13.70 -9.88
CA LEU A 13 6.48 13.32 -8.45
C LEU A 13 5.63 14.22 -7.57
N VAL A 14 5.69 15.53 -7.78
CA VAL A 14 4.88 16.49 -7.01
C VAL A 14 3.38 16.23 -7.28
N ILE A 15 3.03 15.98 -8.54
CA ILE A 15 1.67 15.58 -8.92
C ILE A 15 1.28 14.26 -8.23
N CYS A 16 2.17 13.26 -8.21
CA CYS A 16 1.97 11.99 -7.50
C CYS A 16 1.66 12.24 -6.03
N ALA A 17 2.47 13.02 -5.33
CA ALA A 17 2.24 13.39 -3.95
C ALA A 17 0.86 14.06 -3.73
N ILE A 18 0.47 15.01 -4.59
CA ILE A 18 -0.84 15.67 -4.51
C ILE A 18 -1.98 14.64 -4.64
N PHE A 19 -1.86 13.65 -5.52
CA PHE A 19 -2.84 12.56 -5.60
C PHE A 19 -2.95 11.76 -4.30
N TYR A 20 -1.82 11.44 -3.67
CA TYR A 20 -1.80 10.74 -2.37
C TYR A 20 -2.40 11.61 -1.24
N ILE A 21 -2.11 12.91 -1.16
CA ILE A 21 -2.75 13.84 -0.20
C ILE A 21 -4.25 13.89 -0.39
N ASN A 22 -4.72 14.05 -1.63
CA ASN A 22 -6.15 14.15 -1.94
C ASN A 22 -6.87 12.84 -1.58
N LYS A 23 -6.25 11.70 -1.86
CA LYS A 23 -6.78 10.39 -1.47
C LYS A 23 -6.84 10.24 0.06
N GLY A 24 -5.79 10.62 0.78
CA GLY A 24 -5.76 10.61 2.23
C GLY A 24 -6.80 11.54 2.88
N LYS A 25 -7.03 12.74 2.30
CA LYS A 25 -8.04 13.69 2.78
C LYS A 25 -9.46 13.13 2.72
N ASN A 26 -9.76 12.35 1.67
CA ASN A 26 -11.08 11.78 1.42
C ASN A 26 -11.31 10.43 2.12
N ASN A 27 -10.33 9.88 2.84
CA ASN A 27 -10.47 8.62 3.54
C ASN A 27 -10.94 8.84 4.99
N GLU A 28 -11.98 8.12 5.39
CA GLU A 28 -12.57 8.22 6.74
C GLU A 28 -11.72 7.47 7.79
N LYS A 29 -11.02 6.41 7.39
CA LYS A 29 -10.20 5.61 8.31
C LYS A 29 -8.87 6.31 8.60
N PHE A 30 -8.65 6.63 9.88
CA PHE A 30 -7.44 7.35 10.33
C PHE A 30 -6.13 6.64 9.95
N LYS A 31 -6.09 5.31 10.08
CA LYS A 31 -4.92 4.48 9.74
C LYS A 31 -4.52 4.60 8.28
N ASP A 32 -5.49 4.41 7.39
CA ASP A 32 -5.32 4.52 5.95
C ASP A 32 -4.87 5.94 5.57
N LYS A 33 -5.50 6.96 6.16
CA LYS A 33 -5.16 8.36 5.98
C LYS A 33 -3.70 8.66 6.31
N ILE A 34 -3.19 8.14 7.44
CA ILE A 34 -1.77 8.27 7.80
C ILE A 34 -0.88 7.63 6.73
N LEU A 35 -1.24 6.45 6.24
CA LEU A 35 -0.43 5.75 5.24
C LEU A 35 -0.39 6.52 3.91
N PHE A 36 -1.51 7.09 3.46
CA PHE A 36 -1.54 7.99 2.30
C PHE A 36 -0.64 9.22 2.48
N TYR A 37 -0.66 9.83 3.66
CA TYR A 37 0.25 10.93 3.96
C TYR A 37 1.71 10.49 4.00
N GLY A 38 2.01 9.28 4.49
CA GLY A 38 3.34 8.68 4.43
C GLY A 38 3.89 8.59 3.00
N PHE A 39 3.11 8.01 2.09
CA PHE A 39 3.46 7.96 0.66
C PHE A 39 3.59 9.35 0.04
N SER A 40 2.69 10.27 0.35
CA SER A 40 2.80 11.63 -0.16
C SER A 40 4.07 12.33 0.31
N PHE A 41 4.40 12.25 1.61
CA PHE A 41 5.59 12.88 2.14
C PHE A 41 6.85 12.22 1.57
N PHE A 42 6.85 10.90 1.40
CA PHE A 42 7.90 10.19 0.68
C PHE A 42 8.14 10.82 -0.70
N PHE A 43 7.11 10.97 -1.54
CA PHE A 43 7.27 11.55 -2.88
C PHE A 43 7.67 13.04 -2.88
N ILE A 44 7.17 13.87 -1.96
CA ILE A 44 7.56 15.29 -1.85
C ILE A 44 9.02 15.42 -1.47
N ILE A 45 9.45 14.68 -0.44
CA ILE A 45 10.82 14.76 0.04
C ILE A 45 11.79 14.15 -0.98
N LEU A 46 11.37 13.07 -1.65
CA LEU A 46 12.12 12.48 -2.75
C LEU A 46 12.29 13.49 -3.91
N ALA A 47 11.24 14.22 -4.28
CA ALA A 47 11.33 15.30 -5.28
C ALA A 47 12.26 16.42 -4.82
N LEU A 48 12.22 16.81 -3.55
CA LEU A 48 13.12 17.82 -2.99
C LEU A 48 14.58 17.36 -3.02
N SER A 49 14.85 16.12 -2.62
CA SER A 49 16.19 15.49 -2.73
C SER A 49 16.71 15.55 -4.17
N ARG A 50 15.90 15.11 -5.14
CA ARG A 50 16.25 15.18 -6.56
C ARG A 50 16.44 16.60 -7.07
N PHE A 51 15.64 17.55 -6.59
CA PHE A 51 15.80 18.96 -6.95
C PHE A 51 17.14 19.53 -6.45
N LEU A 52 17.59 19.14 -5.25
CA LEU A 52 18.90 19.52 -4.74
C LEU A 52 20.03 18.91 -5.60
N GLU A 53 19.90 17.64 -6.00
CA GLU A 53 20.88 17.01 -6.90
C GLU A 53 20.89 17.67 -8.29
N PHE A 54 19.73 18.04 -8.80
CA PHE A 54 19.61 18.82 -10.02
C PHE A 54 20.33 20.18 -9.91
N ILE A 55 20.28 20.83 -8.74
CA ILE A 55 21.07 22.05 -8.47
C ILE A 55 22.56 21.73 -8.41
N CYS A 56 22.98 20.61 -7.82
CA CYS A 56 24.38 20.18 -7.79
C CYS A 56 25.00 20.16 -9.19
N ASP A 57 24.26 19.67 -10.18
CA ASP A 57 24.72 19.55 -11.57
C ASP A 57 25.08 20.89 -12.25
N PHE A 58 24.73 22.04 -11.66
CA PHE A 58 25.17 23.37 -12.12
C PHE A 58 26.52 23.80 -11.54
N TYR A 59 26.97 23.17 -10.46
CA TYR A 59 28.21 23.52 -9.75
C TYR A 59 29.35 22.54 -10.03
N ILE A 60 29.15 21.56 -10.91
CA ILE A 60 30.22 20.66 -11.35
C ILE A 60 31.16 21.43 -12.29
N ILE A 61 32.46 21.36 -12.01
CA ILE A 61 33.50 21.95 -12.84
C ILE A 61 33.66 21.08 -14.10
N GLY A 62 33.16 21.58 -15.23
CA GLY A 62 33.26 20.90 -16.52
C GLY A 62 32.51 21.61 -17.64
N THR A 63 32.52 20.99 -18.82
CA THR A 63 31.80 21.47 -20.00
C THR A 63 31.00 20.32 -20.62
N PHE A 64 29.79 20.62 -21.09
CA PHE A 64 29.03 19.67 -21.89
C PHE A 64 29.44 19.81 -23.35
N ARG A 65 29.77 18.68 -24.01
CA ARG A 65 29.95 18.62 -25.47
C ARG A 65 29.01 17.55 -26.03
N GLY A 66 28.01 17.97 -26.80
CA GLY A 66 26.95 17.09 -27.29
C GLY A 66 26.10 16.52 -26.14
N PHE A 67 26.00 15.20 -26.06
CA PHE A 67 25.24 14.48 -25.03
C PHE A 67 26.11 13.97 -23.87
N SER A 68 27.39 14.34 -23.83
CA SER A 68 28.35 13.85 -22.84
C SER A 68 28.88 15.02 -22.01
N PHE A 69 28.97 14.78 -20.70
CA PHE A 69 29.61 15.69 -19.76
C PHE A 69 31.12 15.41 -19.72
N TYR A 70 31.93 16.45 -19.91
CA TYR A 70 33.39 16.39 -19.77
C TYR A 70 33.80 17.29 -18.61
N GLY A 71 34.00 16.69 -17.45
CA GLY A 71 34.42 17.38 -16.24
C GLY A 71 35.00 16.42 -15.22
N ASN A 72 35.62 16.97 -14.18
CA ASN A 72 36.21 16.18 -13.12
C ASN A 72 35.35 16.31 -11.87
N TYR A 73 34.60 15.26 -11.52
CA TYR A 73 33.78 15.30 -10.30
C TYR A 73 34.63 15.14 -9.02
N ASN A 74 35.94 14.92 -9.14
CA ASN A 74 36.85 14.99 -7.99
C ASN A 74 37.21 16.43 -7.62
N THR A 75 37.02 17.39 -8.55
CA THR A 75 37.19 18.82 -8.29
C THR A 75 35.84 19.47 -8.14
N VAL A 76 35.27 19.40 -6.94
CA VAL A 76 33.94 19.92 -6.64
C VAL A 76 34.03 21.21 -5.82
N ASN A 77 33.18 22.17 -6.18
CA ASN A 77 32.98 23.38 -5.38
C ASN A 77 32.36 23.02 -4.02
N SER A 78 32.62 23.80 -2.97
CA SER A 78 32.00 23.64 -1.65
C SER A 78 30.47 23.61 -1.71
N LEU A 79 29.88 24.41 -2.62
CA LEU A 79 28.43 24.40 -2.88
C LEU A 79 27.92 23.07 -3.42
N TYR A 80 28.66 22.40 -4.32
CA TYR A 80 28.29 21.08 -4.81
C TYR A 80 28.23 20.08 -3.65
N GLY A 81 29.29 20.05 -2.83
CA GLY A 81 29.36 19.18 -1.67
C GLY A 81 28.20 19.41 -0.70
N PHE A 82 27.84 20.66 -0.44
CA PHE A 82 26.70 21.02 0.40
C PHE A 82 25.36 20.50 -0.15
N PHE A 83 25.05 20.79 -1.42
CA PHE A 83 23.79 20.37 -2.02
C PHE A 83 23.69 18.85 -2.16
N TYR A 84 24.78 18.16 -2.52
CA TYR A 84 24.82 16.72 -2.65
C TYR A 84 24.59 16.04 -1.29
N LYS A 85 25.35 16.43 -0.26
CA LYS A 85 25.17 15.93 1.11
C LYS A 85 23.74 16.17 1.61
N SER A 86 23.18 17.35 1.33
CA SER A 86 21.80 17.68 1.69
C SER A 86 20.81 16.78 0.96
N SER A 87 20.97 16.59 -0.35
CA SER A 87 20.14 15.70 -1.16
C SER A 87 20.07 14.28 -0.59
N GLU A 88 21.22 13.72 -0.22
CA GLU A 88 21.30 12.37 0.37
C GLU A 88 20.61 12.28 1.74
N ILE A 89 20.73 13.33 2.57
CA ILE A 89 20.01 13.39 3.85
C ILE A 89 18.50 13.45 3.60
N PHE A 90 18.03 14.30 2.70
CA PHE A 90 16.60 14.37 2.35
C PHE A 90 16.10 13.04 1.79
N PHE A 91 16.89 12.36 0.96
CA PHE A 91 16.57 11.04 0.46
C PHE A 91 16.34 10.04 1.60
N GLN A 92 17.24 9.99 2.60
CA GLN A 92 17.06 9.13 3.76
C GLN A 92 15.86 9.53 4.64
N VAL A 93 15.57 10.83 4.77
CA VAL A 93 14.39 11.34 5.48
C VAL A 93 13.09 10.90 4.79
N SER A 94 13.08 10.77 3.46
CA SER A 94 11.91 10.24 2.74
C SER A 94 11.56 8.83 3.21
N PHE A 95 12.56 7.95 3.37
CA PHE A 95 12.38 6.60 3.91
C PHE A 95 11.94 6.59 5.38
N LEU A 96 12.49 7.49 6.19
CA LEU A 96 12.10 7.62 7.59
C LEU A 96 10.59 7.85 7.74
N LEU A 97 10.02 8.76 6.95
CA LEU A 97 8.60 9.08 7.05
C LEU A 97 7.71 7.91 6.63
N ILE A 98 8.05 7.19 5.55
CA ILE A 98 7.27 6.02 5.15
C ILE A 98 7.39 4.89 6.19
N PHE A 99 8.57 4.67 6.77
CA PHE A 99 8.76 3.68 7.85
C PHE A 99 7.96 4.05 9.10
N LEU A 100 7.95 5.32 9.49
CA LEU A 100 7.14 5.79 10.61
C LEU A 100 5.65 5.51 10.37
N THR A 101 5.13 5.89 9.20
CA THR A 101 3.71 5.64 8.89
C THR A 101 3.37 4.15 8.81
N PHE A 102 4.30 3.31 8.35
CA PHE A 102 4.15 1.86 8.37
C PHE A 102 4.08 1.30 9.79
N GLU A 103 4.98 1.69 10.68
CA GLU A 103 5.04 1.15 12.04
C GLU A 103 3.85 1.59 12.91
N ILE A 104 3.34 2.82 12.68
CA ILE A 104 2.07 3.29 13.29
C ILE A 104 0.91 2.34 12.91
N ASN A 105 0.91 1.82 11.69
CA ASN A 105 -0.14 0.93 11.19
C ASN A 105 -0.01 -0.52 11.71
N ILE A 106 1.21 -1.08 11.74
CA ILE A 106 1.43 -2.50 12.09
C ILE A 106 1.55 -2.75 13.59
N LYS A 107 1.96 -1.76 14.41
CA LYS A 107 2.17 -1.83 15.88
C LYS A 107 3.15 -2.92 16.39
N LYS A 108 3.50 -3.96 15.61
CA LYS A 108 4.32 -5.11 16.05
C LYS A 108 5.80 -4.76 16.26
N THR A 109 6.35 -3.87 15.45
CA THR A 109 7.80 -3.58 15.41
C THR A 109 8.24 -2.58 16.48
N LYS A 110 7.30 -1.98 17.23
CA LYS A 110 7.58 -1.02 18.32
C LYS A 110 8.52 0.12 17.91
N TYR A 111 8.38 0.65 16.69
CA TYR A 111 9.20 1.74 16.15
C TYR A 111 10.70 1.41 15.95
N LEU A 112 11.10 0.14 16.00
CA LEU A 112 12.49 -0.27 15.86
C LEU A 112 13.08 0.12 14.49
N ILE A 113 12.27 0.03 13.43
CA ILE A 113 12.72 0.35 12.06
C ILE A 113 12.98 1.85 11.94
N THR A 114 12.04 2.67 12.41
CA THR A 114 12.15 4.14 12.43
C THR A 114 13.34 4.58 13.28
N LEU A 115 13.52 4.00 14.47
CA LEU A 115 14.65 4.32 15.34
C LEU A 115 16.00 4.00 14.67
N THR A 116 16.09 2.85 14.01
CA THR A 116 17.30 2.45 13.29
C THR A 116 17.58 3.42 12.14
N GLN A 117 16.57 3.81 11.36
CA GLN A 117 16.72 4.79 10.29
C GLN A 117 17.12 6.18 10.82
N CYS A 118 16.58 6.63 11.97
CA CYS A 118 17.00 7.87 12.63
C CYS A 118 18.49 7.84 13.00
N LEU A 119 18.98 6.73 13.54
CA LEU A 119 20.40 6.58 13.88
C LEU A 119 21.28 6.66 12.62
N LEU A 120 20.87 6.01 11.53
CA LEU A 120 21.58 6.07 10.25
C LEU A 120 21.62 7.48 9.66
N ILE A 121 20.53 8.24 9.75
CA ILE A 121 20.48 9.65 9.34
C ILE A 121 21.41 10.49 10.22
N LEU A 122 21.38 10.29 11.54
CA LEU A 122 22.25 11.01 12.48
C LEU A 122 23.72 10.74 12.17
N PHE A 123 24.11 9.48 11.93
CA PHE A 123 25.46 9.15 11.49
C PHE A 123 25.80 9.85 10.17
N THR A 124 24.90 9.82 9.19
CA THR A 124 25.11 10.50 7.90
C THR A 124 25.35 12.01 8.09
N ILE A 125 24.58 12.67 8.97
CA ILE A 125 24.76 14.09 9.30
C ILE A 125 26.10 14.33 9.99
N ILE A 126 26.47 13.53 10.99
CA ILE A 126 27.74 13.68 11.71
C ILE A 126 28.92 13.54 10.74
N PHE A 127 28.93 12.49 9.91
CA PHE A 127 29.98 12.27 8.92
C PHE A 127 29.99 13.34 7.82
N SER A 128 28.82 13.89 7.45
CA SER A 128 28.71 15.03 6.53
C SER A 128 29.45 16.28 7.06
N LEU A 129 29.43 16.51 8.38
CA LEU A 129 30.07 17.67 9.02
C LEU A 129 31.56 17.47 9.28
N THR A 130 31.99 16.25 9.61
CA THR A 130 33.37 15.98 10.04
C THR A 130 34.34 15.65 8.91
N SER A 131 33.85 15.23 7.74
CA SER A 131 34.73 14.57 6.77
C SER A 131 35.45 15.54 5.82
N GLU A 132 36.78 15.66 5.96
CA GLU A 132 37.69 15.81 4.81
C GLU A 132 37.69 14.55 3.91
N THR A 133 37.08 13.45 4.37
CA THR A 133 37.02 12.15 3.68
C THR A 133 35.67 11.89 3.00
N PHE A 134 35.45 12.53 1.83
CA PHE A 134 34.28 12.32 0.95
C PHE A 134 33.95 10.83 0.72
N TYR A 135 34.97 9.97 0.69
CA TYR A 135 34.86 8.52 0.54
C TYR A 135 34.04 7.82 1.64
N ILE A 136 34.26 8.16 2.92
CA ILE A 136 33.54 7.51 4.04
C ILE A 136 32.06 7.89 4.00
N PHE A 137 31.76 9.15 3.70
CA PHE A 137 30.39 9.62 3.51
C PHE A 137 29.66 8.82 2.42
N ASN A 138 30.29 8.62 1.26
CA ASN A 138 29.69 7.84 0.17
C ASN A 138 29.45 6.38 0.56
N ILE A 139 30.38 5.72 1.25
CA ILE A 139 30.17 4.35 1.76
C ILE A 139 28.94 4.31 2.67
N LEU A 140 28.83 5.27 3.59
CA LEU A 140 27.71 5.33 4.52
C LEU A 140 26.39 5.54 3.78
N VAL A 141 26.35 6.48 2.82
CA VAL A 141 25.16 6.73 1.97
C VAL A 141 24.73 5.48 1.21
N ILE A 142 25.67 4.73 0.62
CA ILE A 142 25.31 3.52 -0.11
C ILE A 142 24.81 2.44 0.86
N PHE A 143 25.45 2.29 2.03
CA PHE A 143 24.99 1.37 3.06
C PHE A 143 23.57 1.70 3.53
N THR A 144 23.27 2.97 3.80
CA THR A 144 21.92 3.40 4.20
C THR A 144 20.92 3.18 3.08
N PHE A 145 21.27 3.42 1.81
CA PHE A 145 20.42 3.13 0.67
C PHE A 145 20.07 1.63 0.55
N ILE A 146 21.05 0.73 0.68
CA ILE A 146 20.83 -0.72 0.63
C ILE A 146 19.93 -1.15 1.80
N TYR A 147 20.20 -0.64 3.00
CA TYR A 147 19.37 -0.89 4.18
C TYR A 147 17.93 -0.43 3.97
N SER A 148 17.71 0.83 3.60
CA SER A 148 16.38 1.40 3.41
C SER A 148 15.61 0.69 2.29
N SER A 149 16.27 0.35 1.18
CA SER A 149 15.66 -0.41 0.09
C SER A 149 15.25 -1.82 0.52
N THR A 150 16.06 -2.49 1.33
CA THR A 150 15.77 -3.82 1.89
C THR A 150 14.56 -3.77 2.83
N VAL A 151 14.52 -2.79 3.74
CA VAL A 151 13.39 -2.56 4.64
C VAL A 151 12.12 -2.24 3.85
N MET A 152 12.22 -1.39 2.81
CA MET A 152 11.07 -1.02 1.99
C MET A 152 10.48 -2.22 1.25
N LEU A 153 11.32 -3.12 0.72
CA LEU A 153 10.86 -4.39 0.14
C LEU A 153 10.14 -5.25 1.18
N PHE A 154 10.68 -5.36 2.41
CA PHE A 154 10.03 -6.10 3.48
C PHE A 154 8.67 -5.50 3.89
N ILE A 155 8.56 -4.18 3.90
CA ILE A 155 7.30 -3.45 4.14
C ILE A 155 6.28 -3.79 3.06
N PHE A 156 6.65 -3.66 1.78
CA PHE A 156 5.74 -3.98 0.67
C PHE A 156 5.35 -5.45 0.65
N PHE A 157 6.29 -6.35 0.97
CA PHE A 157 6.02 -7.77 1.13
C PHE A 157 4.99 -8.01 2.25
N SER A 158 5.17 -7.36 3.39
CA SER A 158 4.26 -7.46 4.53
C SER A 158 2.85 -6.98 4.16
N PHE A 159 2.73 -5.83 3.50
CA PHE A 159 1.46 -5.31 2.99
C PHE A 159 0.79 -6.25 2.00
N THR A 160 1.55 -6.82 1.06
CA THR A 160 1.02 -7.76 0.07
C THR A 160 0.49 -9.02 0.75
N ARG A 161 1.22 -9.56 1.72
CA ARG A 161 0.82 -10.78 2.42
C ARG A 161 -0.47 -10.60 3.23
N THR A 162 -0.62 -9.46 3.91
CA THR A 162 -1.78 -9.20 4.78
C THR A 162 -3.04 -8.79 4.02
N SER A 163 -2.93 -8.33 2.78
CA SER A 163 -4.08 -7.82 2.03
C SER A 163 -4.89 -8.93 1.33
N ARG A 164 -6.11 -8.59 0.93
CA ARG A 164 -6.98 -9.49 0.15
C ARG A 164 -6.37 -9.78 -1.22
N LEU A 165 -6.73 -10.92 -1.79
CA LEU A 165 -6.16 -11.43 -3.04
C LEU A 165 -6.32 -10.44 -4.21
N GLU A 166 -7.48 -9.79 -4.30
CA GLU A 166 -7.81 -8.78 -5.31
C GLU A 166 -6.87 -7.55 -5.29
N TYR A 167 -6.26 -7.23 -4.14
CA TYR A 167 -5.37 -6.07 -4.01
C TYR A 167 -3.88 -6.44 -4.04
N LYS A 168 -3.52 -7.72 -4.03
CA LYS A 168 -2.12 -8.15 -4.04
C LYS A 168 -1.35 -7.72 -5.29
N ALA A 169 -2.04 -7.51 -6.41
CA ALA A 169 -1.43 -6.96 -7.63
C ALA A 169 -0.95 -5.51 -7.45
N ILE A 170 -1.63 -4.71 -6.60
CA ILE A 170 -1.23 -3.34 -6.31
C ILE A 170 0.12 -3.32 -5.59
N GLY A 171 0.32 -4.25 -4.66
CA GLY A 171 1.62 -4.43 -4.00
C GLY A 171 2.73 -4.66 -5.02
N ALA A 172 2.46 -5.47 -6.06
CA ALA A 172 3.39 -5.71 -7.15
C ALA A 172 3.71 -4.43 -7.93
N VAL A 173 2.67 -3.66 -8.33
CA VAL A 173 2.82 -2.40 -9.06
C VAL A 173 3.64 -1.37 -8.26
N LEU A 174 3.42 -1.27 -6.95
CA LEU A 174 4.19 -0.38 -6.07
C LEU A 174 5.65 -0.82 -5.94
N ILE A 175 5.92 -2.13 -5.87
CA ILE A 175 7.30 -2.65 -5.88
C ILE A 175 7.98 -2.35 -7.20
N LEU A 176 7.29 -2.52 -8.33
CA LEU A 176 7.83 -2.17 -9.64
C LEU A 176 8.21 -0.68 -9.68
N SER A 177 7.32 0.19 -9.22
CA SER A 177 7.60 1.63 -9.07
C SER A 177 8.86 1.88 -8.23
N ALA A 178 8.98 1.23 -7.07
CA ALA A 178 10.17 1.35 -6.21
C ALA A 178 11.46 0.88 -6.89
N VAL A 179 11.41 -0.19 -7.68
CA VAL A 179 12.56 -0.69 -8.44
C VAL A 179 13.00 0.32 -9.50
N PHE A 180 12.07 0.92 -10.24
CA PHE A 180 12.39 1.99 -11.20
C PHE A 180 13.04 3.20 -10.53
N PHE A 181 12.56 3.61 -9.35
CA PHE A 181 13.23 4.66 -8.57
C PHE A 181 14.64 4.25 -8.15
N ALA A 182 14.81 3.07 -7.55
CA ALA A 182 16.12 2.57 -7.13
C ALA A 182 17.12 2.48 -8.29
N MET A 183 16.66 2.02 -9.47
CA MET A 183 17.48 2.05 -10.68
C MET A 183 17.86 3.46 -11.08
N ALA A 184 16.90 4.40 -11.09
CA ALA A 184 17.16 5.78 -11.46
C ALA A 184 18.20 6.43 -10.53
N GLU A 185 18.11 6.16 -9.23
CA GLU A 185 19.05 6.61 -8.20
C GLU A 185 20.47 6.06 -8.44
N ILE A 186 20.59 4.74 -8.63
CA ILE A 186 21.87 4.09 -8.91
C ILE A 186 22.48 4.65 -10.19
N LEU A 187 21.70 4.77 -11.27
CA LEU A 187 22.18 5.27 -12.56
C LEU A 187 22.50 6.77 -12.55
N ALA A 188 21.88 7.54 -11.64
CA ALA A 188 22.17 8.95 -11.46
C ALA A 188 23.46 9.20 -10.66
N TYR A 189 23.98 8.18 -9.98
CA TYR A 189 25.18 8.29 -9.16
C TYR A 189 26.37 8.82 -9.97
N TRP A 190 27.11 9.77 -9.39
CA TRP A 190 28.11 10.55 -10.11
C TRP A 190 29.26 9.69 -10.66
N GLU A 191 29.70 8.65 -9.94
CA GLU A 191 30.73 7.70 -10.41
C GLU A 191 30.25 6.95 -11.65
N ILE A 192 28.95 6.63 -11.72
CA ILE A 192 28.36 5.95 -12.87
C ILE A 192 28.24 6.91 -14.06
N LYS A 193 27.84 8.17 -13.82
CA LYS A 193 27.81 9.23 -14.84
C LYS A 193 29.20 9.48 -15.45
N GLN A 194 30.26 9.45 -14.64
CA GLN A 194 31.65 9.69 -15.08
C GLN A 194 32.14 8.71 -16.14
N LEU A 195 31.64 7.49 -16.12
CA LEU A 195 32.07 6.45 -17.06
C LEU A 195 31.61 6.73 -18.48
N GLY A 196 30.56 7.55 -18.66
CA GLY A 196 30.04 7.91 -19.98
C GLY A 196 29.44 6.76 -20.77
N ILE A 197 29.27 5.57 -20.16
CA ILE A 197 28.74 4.37 -20.82
C ILE A 197 27.21 4.46 -20.92
N ILE A 198 26.56 4.95 -19.86
CA ILE A 198 25.11 4.98 -19.76
C ILE A 198 24.60 6.32 -20.27
N PRO A 199 23.60 6.36 -21.18
CA PRO A 199 23.00 7.60 -21.64
C PRO A 199 22.46 8.41 -20.45
N LEU A 200 22.86 9.67 -20.35
CA LEU A 200 22.42 10.60 -19.28
C LEU A 200 20.89 10.81 -19.24
N ILE A 201 20.18 10.47 -20.32
CA ILE A 201 18.71 10.51 -20.38
C ILE A 201 18.04 9.33 -19.66
N LEU A 202 18.75 8.23 -19.40
CA LEU A 202 18.17 7.01 -18.86
C LEU A 202 17.69 7.16 -17.41
N PRO A 203 18.48 7.74 -16.46
CA PRO A 203 18.02 7.95 -15.09
C PRO A 203 16.70 8.74 -14.98
N PRO A 204 16.54 9.94 -15.60
CA PRO A 204 15.29 10.68 -15.48
C PRO A 204 14.10 9.96 -16.15
N LEU A 205 14.32 9.18 -17.22
CA LEU A 205 13.27 8.35 -17.81
C LEU A 205 12.79 7.27 -16.85
N MET A 206 13.71 6.58 -16.17
CA MET A 206 13.37 5.59 -15.14
C MET A 206 12.59 6.24 -13.99
N TYR A 207 12.94 7.46 -13.60
CA TYR A 207 12.20 8.25 -12.62
C TYR A 207 10.77 8.58 -13.05
N ILE A 208 10.61 9.00 -14.32
CA ILE A 208 9.30 9.29 -14.91
C ILE A 208 8.45 8.03 -14.92
N PHE A 209 9.00 6.89 -15.36
CA PHE A 209 8.27 5.62 -15.35
C PHE A 209 7.92 5.16 -13.94
N GLY A 210 8.86 5.21 -12.98
CA GLY A 210 8.59 4.89 -11.58
C GLY A 210 7.45 5.72 -11.02
N SER A 211 7.42 7.02 -11.31
CA SER A 211 6.36 7.93 -10.86
C SER A 211 5.01 7.64 -11.50
N LEU A 212 4.97 7.40 -12.82
CA LEU A 212 3.74 7.05 -13.53
C LEU A 212 3.16 5.72 -13.03
N ILE A 213 4.02 4.71 -12.84
CA ILE A 213 3.64 3.41 -12.29
C ILE A 213 3.11 3.56 -10.85
N GLY A 214 3.75 4.41 -10.04
CA GLY A 214 3.32 4.68 -8.66
C GLY A 214 1.93 5.32 -8.57
N ILE A 215 1.49 6.06 -9.60
CA ILE A 215 0.15 6.67 -9.67
C ILE A 215 -0.92 5.64 -10.10
N LEU A 216 -0.56 4.59 -10.84
CA LEU A 216 -1.51 3.64 -11.43
C LEU A 216 -2.50 3.04 -10.41
N PRO A 217 -2.09 2.60 -9.20
CA PRO A 217 -3.02 2.06 -8.22
C PRO A 217 -4.16 3.01 -7.85
N LEU A 218 -3.89 4.32 -7.81
CA LEU A 218 -4.88 5.33 -7.39
C LEU A 218 -6.00 5.56 -8.41
N LYS A 219 -5.77 5.19 -9.68
CA LYS A 219 -6.71 5.41 -10.79
C LYS A 219 -7.33 4.14 -11.35
N SER A 220 -6.76 2.98 -11.05
CA SER A 220 -7.13 1.72 -11.68
C SER A 220 -8.21 1.00 -10.87
N ASP A 221 -9.17 0.42 -11.57
CA ASP A 221 -10.20 -0.41 -10.94
C ASP A 221 -9.58 -1.77 -10.53
N PRO A 222 -9.83 -2.26 -9.29
CA PRO A 222 -9.22 -3.49 -8.78
C PRO A 222 -9.48 -4.72 -9.66
N GLU A 223 -10.65 -4.78 -10.30
CA GLU A 223 -11.07 -5.90 -11.15
C GLU A 223 -10.13 -6.15 -12.34
N ARG A 224 -9.48 -5.10 -12.86
CA ARG A 224 -8.48 -5.23 -13.94
C ARG A 224 -7.22 -5.95 -13.48
N PHE A 225 -7.03 -6.07 -12.17
CA PHE A 225 -5.92 -6.78 -11.55
C PHE A 225 -6.27 -8.16 -11.00
N SER A 226 -7.42 -8.72 -11.42
CA SER A 226 -7.90 -10.04 -10.98
C SER A 226 -6.86 -11.16 -11.07
N ASN A 227 -5.95 -11.12 -12.05
CA ASN A 227 -4.86 -12.10 -12.18
C ASN A 227 -3.57 -11.66 -11.48
N ALA A 228 -3.59 -11.54 -10.15
CA ALA A 228 -2.43 -11.09 -9.36
C ALA A 228 -1.16 -11.91 -9.61
N ILE A 229 -1.26 -13.23 -9.82
CA ILE A 229 -0.11 -14.12 -10.07
C ILE A 229 0.70 -13.66 -11.29
N TRP A 230 0.01 -13.34 -12.39
CA TRP A 230 0.65 -12.96 -13.64
C TRP A 230 1.50 -11.68 -13.50
N TYR A 231 0.99 -10.69 -12.74
CA TYR A 231 1.75 -9.48 -12.43
C TYR A 231 3.01 -9.78 -11.61
N TRP A 232 2.89 -10.65 -10.61
CA TRP A 232 4.03 -11.04 -9.77
C TRP A 232 5.09 -11.81 -10.55
N ASP A 233 4.70 -12.71 -11.46
CA ASP A 233 5.64 -13.43 -12.32
C ASP A 233 6.41 -12.48 -13.25
N ILE A 234 5.71 -11.53 -13.89
CA ILE A 234 6.35 -10.54 -14.76
C ILE A 234 7.29 -9.63 -13.98
N ILE A 235 6.86 -9.11 -12.84
CA ILE A 235 7.68 -8.21 -12.02
C ILE A 235 8.89 -8.95 -11.46
N THR A 236 8.74 -10.22 -11.09
CA THR A 236 9.86 -11.09 -10.71
C THR A 236 10.87 -11.23 -11.83
N ALA A 237 10.42 -11.55 -13.04
CA ALA A 237 11.29 -11.67 -14.20
C ALA A 237 12.02 -10.35 -14.51
N ILE A 238 11.30 -9.21 -14.52
CA ILE A 238 11.89 -7.88 -14.74
C ILE A 238 12.93 -7.57 -13.68
N ASN A 239 12.62 -7.78 -12.39
CA ASN A 239 13.55 -7.49 -11.30
C ASN A 239 14.83 -8.34 -11.41
N ILE A 240 14.69 -9.64 -11.66
CA ILE A 240 15.85 -10.54 -11.84
C ILE A 240 16.71 -10.07 -13.01
N ILE A 241 16.11 -9.76 -14.17
CA ILE A 241 16.84 -9.28 -15.35
C ILE A 241 17.57 -7.98 -15.02
N VAL A 242 16.88 -7.01 -14.41
CA VAL A 242 17.45 -5.71 -14.03
C VAL A 242 18.66 -5.88 -13.12
N VAL A 243 18.55 -6.68 -12.06
CA VAL A 243 19.65 -6.81 -11.10
C VAL A 243 20.82 -7.59 -11.72
N ILE A 244 20.57 -8.62 -12.54
CA ILE A 244 21.64 -9.33 -13.27
C ILE A 244 22.36 -8.36 -14.23
N LEU A 245 21.64 -7.54 -14.99
CA LEU A 245 22.25 -6.56 -15.88
C LEU A 245 23.09 -5.53 -15.11
N LEU A 246 22.61 -5.10 -13.94
CA LEU A 246 23.34 -4.19 -13.06
C LEU A 246 24.64 -4.82 -12.52
N GLU A 247 24.62 -6.10 -12.16
CA GLU A 247 25.80 -6.84 -11.70
C GLU A 247 26.85 -6.99 -12.80
N ILE A 248 26.43 -7.42 -13.99
CA ILE A 248 27.31 -7.53 -15.16
C ILE A 248 27.96 -6.16 -15.42
N TYR A 249 27.18 -5.09 -15.32
CA TYR A 249 27.69 -3.73 -15.47
C TYR A 249 28.73 -3.37 -14.40
N PHE A 250 28.47 -3.62 -13.11
CA PHE A 250 29.44 -3.34 -12.03
C PHE A 250 30.73 -4.14 -12.16
N ILE A 251 30.66 -5.38 -12.63
CA ILE A 251 31.85 -6.20 -12.92
C ILE A 251 32.68 -5.57 -14.04
N ILE A 252 32.04 -5.15 -15.15
CA ILE A 252 32.73 -4.53 -16.30
C ILE A 252 33.44 -3.23 -15.87
N VAL A 253 32.79 -2.45 -15.00
CA VAL A 253 33.29 -1.17 -14.49
C VAL A 253 34.36 -1.34 -13.40
N LYS A 254 34.61 -2.57 -12.93
CA LYS A 254 35.49 -2.87 -11.80
C LYS A 254 35.09 -2.15 -10.51
N PHE A 255 33.78 -2.10 -10.27
CA PHE A 255 33.23 -1.53 -9.04
C PHE A 255 33.71 -2.34 -7.82
N PRO A 256 33.84 -1.74 -6.63
CA PRO A 256 34.37 -2.46 -5.46
C PRO A 256 33.58 -3.73 -5.15
N LEU A 257 34.29 -4.82 -4.87
CA LEU A 257 33.73 -6.17 -4.73
C LEU A 257 32.65 -6.28 -3.64
N VAL A 258 32.71 -5.42 -2.61
CA VAL A 258 31.68 -5.33 -1.56
C VAL A 258 30.29 -5.05 -2.13
N PHE A 259 30.18 -4.25 -3.19
CA PHE A 259 28.90 -3.89 -3.79
C PHE A 259 28.32 -5.04 -4.61
N ILE A 260 29.19 -5.77 -5.33
CA ILE A 260 28.81 -6.97 -6.08
C ILE A 260 28.26 -8.02 -5.11
N ILE A 261 28.93 -8.26 -3.97
CA ILE A 261 28.42 -9.19 -2.94
C ILE A 261 27.07 -8.70 -2.39
N GLY A 262 26.94 -7.40 -2.13
CA GLY A 262 25.71 -6.81 -1.60
C GLY A 262 24.51 -6.95 -2.56
N LEU A 263 24.73 -6.75 -3.86
CA LEU A 263 23.70 -6.93 -4.88
C LEU A 263 23.33 -8.40 -5.06
N LEU A 264 24.29 -9.34 -5.04
CA LEU A 264 23.99 -10.77 -5.09
C LEU A 264 23.09 -11.20 -3.93
N TRP A 265 23.38 -10.70 -2.72
CA TRP A 265 22.50 -10.91 -1.56
C TRP A 265 21.09 -10.34 -1.79
N TYR A 266 21.00 -9.16 -2.39
CA TYR A 266 19.74 -8.51 -2.73
C TYR A 266 18.92 -9.33 -3.75
N ILE A 267 19.56 -9.94 -4.76
CA ILE A 267 18.89 -10.87 -5.70
C ILE A 267 18.27 -12.03 -4.93
N ILE A 268 19.06 -12.70 -4.09
CA ILE A 268 18.60 -13.85 -3.30
C ILE A 268 17.39 -13.46 -2.46
N LEU A 269 17.45 -12.30 -1.80
CA LEU A 269 16.35 -11.78 -1.00
C LEU A 269 15.10 -11.51 -1.84
N ILE A 270 15.22 -10.84 -3.00
CA ILE A 270 14.09 -10.56 -3.90
C ILE A 270 13.43 -11.87 -4.33
N VAL A 271 14.21 -12.83 -4.83
CA VAL A 271 13.71 -14.13 -5.31
C VAL A 271 13.02 -14.89 -4.17
N PHE A 272 13.61 -14.90 -2.97
CA PHE A 272 13.03 -15.55 -1.81
C PHE A 272 11.69 -14.92 -1.38
N LEU A 273 11.63 -13.58 -1.28
CA LEU A 273 10.41 -12.86 -0.89
C LEU A 273 9.31 -13.04 -1.95
N GLN A 274 9.66 -12.96 -3.24
CA GLN A 274 8.70 -13.16 -4.33
C GLN A 274 8.17 -14.59 -4.38
N GLY A 275 9.04 -15.59 -4.25
CA GLY A 275 8.63 -17.00 -4.17
C GLY A 275 7.67 -17.26 -3.01
N TYR A 276 7.88 -16.61 -1.87
CA TYR A 276 6.95 -16.69 -0.74
C TYR A 276 5.59 -16.04 -1.04
N ILE A 277 5.57 -14.88 -1.70
CA ILE A 277 4.31 -14.22 -2.11
C ILE A 277 3.54 -15.09 -3.10
N ILE A 278 4.20 -15.62 -4.13
CA ILE A 278 3.57 -16.47 -5.13
C ILE A 278 2.96 -17.70 -4.45
N LYS A 279 3.69 -18.34 -3.54
CA LYS A 279 3.18 -19.47 -2.75
C LYS A 279 1.98 -19.09 -1.88
N ASP A 280 2.01 -17.93 -1.22
CA ASP A 280 0.88 -17.43 -0.41
C ASP A 280 -0.34 -17.06 -1.25
N ILE A 281 -0.16 -16.59 -2.49
CA ILE A 281 -1.27 -16.37 -3.43
C ILE A 281 -1.88 -17.70 -3.85
N GLN A 282 -1.04 -18.68 -4.23
CA GLN A 282 -1.51 -20.00 -4.67
C GLN A 282 -2.27 -20.74 -3.57
N SER A 283 -1.81 -20.68 -2.31
CA SER A 283 -2.51 -21.32 -1.20
C SER A 283 -3.88 -20.68 -0.95
N LYS A 284 -3.96 -19.35 -0.91
CA LYS A 284 -5.24 -18.65 -0.69
C LYS A 284 -6.22 -18.85 -1.84
N ALA A 285 -5.74 -18.93 -3.09
CA ALA A 285 -6.59 -19.19 -4.25
C ALA A 285 -7.33 -20.53 -4.17
N HIS A 286 -6.75 -21.53 -3.49
CA HIS A 286 -7.40 -22.81 -3.25
C HIS A 286 -8.46 -22.73 -2.13
N ASP A 287 -8.17 -21.98 -1.05
CA ASP A 287 -9.02 -21.89 0.14
C ASP A 287 -10.23 -20.95 -0.02
N THR A 288 -10.20 -20.03 -0.98
CA THR A 288 -11.26 -19.02 -1.22
C THR A 288 -12.63 -19.65 -1.54
N ARG A 289 -12.70 -20.96 -1.83
CA ARG A 289 -13.97 -21.66 -2.06
C ARG A 289 -14.77 -21.98 -0.79
N ILE A 290 -14.23 -21.76 0.41
CA ILE A 290 -14.81 -22.33 1.64
C ILE A 290 -15.16 -21.27 2.71
N ILE A 291 -14.62 -20.05 2.66
CA ILE A 291 -14.76 -19.09 3.77
C ILE A 291 -15.09 -17.69 3.22
N ASP A 292 -16.39 -17.42 3.09
CA ASP A 292 -16.95 -16.08 2.95
C ASP A 292 -17.49 -15.69 4.36
N ASP A 293 -17.33 -14.43 4.75
CA ASP A 293 -17.97 -13.74 5.90
C ASP A 293 -17.24 -13.50 7.25
N GLN A 294 -16.12 -14.13 7.64
CA GLN A 294 -15.63 -13.92 9.03
C GLN A 294 -14.27 -13.30 9.28
N ASP A 295 -13.46 -12.98 8.26
CA ASP A 295 -12.16 -12.37 8.51
C ASP A 295 -12.16 -10.87 8.19
N GLU A 296 -12.44 -10.07 9.22
CA GLU A 296 -12.32 -8.59 9.26
C GLU A 296 -10.84 -8.12 9.19
N ASN A 297 -9.99 -8.89 8.51
CA ASN A 297 -8.57 -8.64 8.42
C ASN A 297 -8.31 -7.32 7.66
N LEU A 298 -7.39 -6.51 8.21
CA LEU A 298 -7.01 -5.20 7.70
C LEU A 298 -6.53 -5.29 6.25
N ASP A 299 -7.40 -4.88 5.33
CA ASP A 299 -7.09 -4.85 3.92
C ASP A 299 -6.37 -3.56 3.51
N VAL A 300 -5.06 -3.54 3.82
CA VAL A 300 -4.20 -2.36 3.64
C VAL A 300 -4.01 -2.00 2.17
N LEU A 301 -4.02 -2.95 1.23
CA LEU A 301 -3.90 -2.62 -0.18
C LEU A 301 -5.23 -2.16 -0.80
N GLY A 302 -6.37 -2.57 -0.23
CA GLY A 302 -7.70 -2.16 -0.68
C GLY A 302 -7.91 -0.66 -0.72
N MET A 303 -7.35 0.07 0.25
CA MET A 303 -7.47 1.52 0.30
C MET A 303 -6.84 2.25 -0.90
N PHE A 304 -5.82 1.68 -1.57
CA PHE A 304 -5.20 2.33 -2.74
C PHE A 304 -6.12 2.34 -3.96
N THR A 305 -7.13 1.47 -3.99
CA THR A 305 -8.07 1.40 -5.10
C THR A 305 -9.17 2.43 -4.99
N ARG A 306 -9.78 2.74 -6.13
CA ARG A 306 -11.07 3.44 -6.13
C ARG A 306 -12.11 2.51 -5.49
N PRO A 307 -12.94 2.97 -4.54
CA PRO A 307 -14.06 2.17 -4.07
C PRO A 307 -14.89 1.74 -5.26
N GLN A 308 -15.21 0.45 -5.35
CA GLN A 308 -16.10 -0.06 -6.39
C GLN A 308 -17.37 0.79 -6.41
N LYS A 309 -17.81 1.16 -7.60
CA LYS A 309 -19.11 1.84 -7.75
C LYS A 309 -20.14 0.88 -7.18
N VAL A 310 -20.72 1.25 -6.04
CA VAL A 310 -21.88 0.56 -5.46
C VAL A 310 -22.88 0.40 -6.60
N THR A 311 -23.13 -0.84 -7.00
CA THR A 311 -24.01 -1.12 -8.15
C THR A 311 -25.41 -0.62 -7.82
N GLU A 312 -26.19 -0.26 -8.84
CA GLU A 312 -27.57 0.17 -8.59
C GLU A 312 -28.40 -0.90 -7.87
N GLU A 313 -27.98 -2.16 -7.94
CA GLU A 313 -28.55 -3.31 -7.22
C GLU A 313 -28.20 -3.30 -5.72
N GLU A 314 -26.96 -3.02 -5.32
CA GLU A 314 -26.62 -2.82 -3.90
C GLU A 314 -27.30 -1.56 -3.34
N VAL A 315 -27.39 -0.51 -4.16
CA VAL A 315 -28.20 0.67 -3.85
C VAL A 315 -29.69 0.34 -3.85
N SER A 316 -30.18 -0.62 -4.66
CA SER A 316 -31.58 -1.02 -4.69
C SER A 316 -31.94 -1.89 -3.50
N VAL A 317 -31.05 -2.76 -3.02
CA VAL A 317 -31.22 -3.49 -1.76
C VAL A 317 -31.19 -2.50 -0.58
N SER A 318 -30.36 -1.46 -0.64
CA SER A 318 -30.41 -0.33 0.30
C SER A 318 -31.70 0.50 0.16
N LYS A 319 -32.25 0.67 -1.06
CA LYS A 319 -33.54 1.34 -1.31
C LYS A 319 -34.74 0.48 -0.92
N GLU A 320 -34.67 -0.85 -1.02
CA GLU A 320 -35.67 -1.80 -0.53
C GLU A 320 -35.69 -1.81 1.00
N LYS A 321 -34.53 -1.59 1.65
CA LYS A 321 -34.48 -1.28 3.09
C LYS A 321 -35.12 0.06 3.46
N LYS A 322 -35.46 0.93 2.50
CA LYS A 322 -36.30 2.13 2.74
C LYS A 322 -37.80 1.85 2.63
N ILE A 323 -38.21 0.64 2.97
CA ILE A 323 -39.62 0.26 3.10
C ILE A 323 -39.93 0.08 4.59
N CYS A 324 -41.02 0.66 5.06
CA CYS A 324 -41.46 0.47 6.44
C CYS A 324 -41.79 -1.00 6.70
N LEU A 325 -41.23 -1.58 7.77
CA LEU A 325 -41.48 -2.99 8.10
C LEU A 325 -42.98 -3.31 8.25
N ILE A 326 -43.74 -2.37 8.82
CA ILE A 326 -45.16 -2.55 9.20
C ILE A 326 -46.07 -2.32 8.00
N CYS A 327 -46.10 -1.10 7.45
CA CYS A 327 -47.05 -0.77 6.37
C CYS A 327 -46.56 -1.14 4.96
N LYS A 328 -45.30 -1.60 4.82
CA LYS A 328 -44.65 -1.86 3.52
C LYS A 328 -44.63 -0.66 2.57
N GLY A 329 -44.83 0.56 3.07
CA GLY A 329 -44.78 1.80 2.30
C GLY A 329 -43.35 2.34 2.14
N LYS A 330 -43.12 3.09 1.06
CA LYS A 330 -41.84 3.75 0.75
C LYS A 330 -41.56 4.91 1.72
N LEU A 331 -40.34 4.99 2.24
CA LEU A 331 -39.91 6.00 3.22
C LEU A 331 -39.26 7.21 2.54
N GLU A 332 -39.91 8.39 2.59
CA GLU A 332 -39.44 9.57 1.84
C GLU A 332 -38.91 10.74 2.68
N ARG A 333 -39.32 10.93 3.95
CA ARG A 333 -38.95 12.15 4.72
C ARG A 333 -38.72 11.99 6.23
N SER A 334 -39.51 11.18 6.92
CA SER A 334 -39.37 10.94 8.37
C SER A 334 -39.32 9.45 8.66
N ILE A 335 -38.10 8.98 8.96
CA ILE A 335 -37.81 7.58 9.26
C ILE A 335 -37.41 7.45 10.71
N TYR A 336 -37.96 6.44 11.37
CA TYR A 336 -37.46 5.97 12.64
C TYR A 336 -36.65 4.70 12.38
N ILE A 337 -35.41 4.67 12.87
CA ILE A 337 -34.51 3.53 12.78
C ILE A 337 -34.37 2.96 14.19
N CYS A 338 -34.71 1.69 14.38
CA CYS A 338 -34.49 1.03 15.66
C CYS A 338 -32.98 1.00 15.95
N PRO A 339 -32.52 1.50 17.12
CA PRO A 339 -31.09 1.67 17.41
C PRO A 339 -30.32 0.35 17.50
N GLU A 340 -31.01 -0.76 17.74
CA GLU A 340 -30.40 -2.06 18.03
C GLU A 340 -30.36 -2.96 16.80
N CYS A 341 -31.49 -3.11 16.10
CA CYS A 341 -31.57 -3.99 14.93
C CYS A 341 -31.54 -3.25 13.58
N ASN A 342 -31.39 -1.93 13.57
CA ASN A 342 -31.38 -1.08 12.36
C ASN A 342 -32.59 -1.27 11.43
N THR A 343 -33.73 -1.71 11.98
CA THR A 343 -34.98 -1.87 11.23
C THR A 343 -35.65 -0.52 11.00
N PHE A 344 -36.20 -0.32 9.80
CA PHE A 344 -36.80 0.94 9.36
C PHE A 344 -38.33 0.98 9.55
N TYR A 345 -38.81 2.08 10.13
CA TYR A 345 -40.22 2.40 10.31
C TYR A 345 -40.55 3.79 9.74
N CYS A 346 -41.75 3.97 9.19
CA CYS A 346 -42.24 5.32 8.92
C CYS A 346 -42.68 5.96 10.23
N GLN A 347 -42.65 7.29 10.30
CA GLN A 347 -43.02 8.04 11.51
C GLN A 347 -44.37 7.61 12.09
N ASN A 348 -45.38 7.41 11.23
CA ASN A 348 -46.71 7.01 11.67
C ASN A 348 -46.69 5.62 12.30
N CYS A 349 -46.06 4.63 11.65
CA CYS A 349 -45.96 3.28 12.20
C CYS A 349 -45.12 3.24 13.49
N ALA A 350 -44.02 4.00 13.57
CA ALA A 350 -43.23 4.10 14.80
C ALA A 350 -44.05 4.72 15.95
N ASN A 351 -44.78 5.80 15.70
CA ASN A 351 -45.65 6.44 16.70
C ASN A 351 -46.80 5.51 17.13
N THR A 352 -47.43 4.82 16.18
CA THR A 352 -48.50 3.85 16.47
C THR A 352 -47.96 2.71 17.33
N MET A 353 -46.80 2.15 16.99
CA MET A 353 -46.19 1.09 17.79
C MET A 353 -45.76 1.58 19.16
N CYS A 354 -45.15 2.77 19.25
CA CYS A 354 -44.79 3.42 20.51
C CYS A 354 -46.00 3.58 21.46
N ASN A 355 -47.20 3.81 20.92
CA ASN A 355 -48.42 3.98 21.72
C ASN A 355 -49.18 2.68 22.02
N LEU A 356 -49.06 1.65 21.17
CA LEU A 356 -49.74 0.36 21.35
C LEU A 356 -48.91 -0.62 22.19
N GLU A 357 -47.75 -1.02 21.67
CA GLU A 357 -46.92 -2.09 22.23
C GLU A 357 -45.62 -1.55 22.85
N ASN A 358 -45.22 -0.33 22.46
CA ASN A 358 -43.94 0.30 22.76
C ASN A 358 -42.73 -0.62 22.57
N ALA A 359 -42.70 -1.47 21.54
CA ALA A 359 -41.57 -2.35 21.26
C ALA A 359 -41.35 -2.55 19.76
N CYS A 360 -40.07 -2.59 19.35
CA CYS A 360 -39.68 -2.96 18.00
C CYS A 360 -40.15 -4.38 17.67
N TRP A 361 -40.83 -4.58 16.55
CA TRP A 361 -41.35 -5.89 16.15
C TRP A 361 -40.26 -6.94 15.82
N VAL A 362 -39.01 -6.52 15.63
CA VAL A 362 -37.89 -7.42 15.29
C VAL A 362 -37.10 -7.83 16.52
N CYS A 363 -36.73 -6.87 17.36
CA CYS A 363 -35.83 -7.10 18.50
C CYS A 363 -36.48 -6.83 19.86
N GLU A 364 -37.77 -6.49 19.90
CA GLU A 364 -38.57 -6.30 21.12
C GLU A 364 -38.10 -5.17 22.06
N ILE A 365 -37.14 -4.36 21.63
CA ILE A 365 -36.59 -3.22 22.39
C ILE A 365 -37.53 -2.01 22.30
N PRO A 366 -37.72 -1.25 23.39
CA PRO A 366 -38.69 -0.17 23.43
C PRO A 366 -38.36 0.98 22.47
N PHE A 367 -39.42 1.57 21.89
CA PHE A 367 -39.28 2.79 21.10
C PHE A 367 -39.00 4.01 21.98
N ASP A 368 -39.60 4.01 23.18
CA ASP A 368 -39.47 5.03 24.21
C ASP A 368 -39.22 4.35 25.56
N GLU A 369 -38.02 4.50 26.11
CA GLU A 369 -37.62 3.88 27.39
C GLU A 369 -38.46 4.37 28.58
N SER A 370 -39.15 5.51 28.44
CA SER A 370 -40.00 6.05 29.51
C SER A 370 -41.38 5.39 29.61
N LYS A 371 -41.78 4.60 28.60
CA LYS A 371 -43.08 3.93 28.54
C LYS A 371 -42.97 2.41 28.77
N PRO A 372 -43.96 1.76 29.39
CA PRO A 372 -43.95 0.31 29.57
C PRO A 372 -44.13 -0.41 28.22
N VAL A 373 -43.48 -1.57 28.08
CA VAL A 373 -43.62 -2.47 26.92
C VAL A 373 -44.84 -3.37 27.11
N ASN A 374 -45.78 -3.32 26.17
CA ASN A 374 -47.02 -4.10 26.17
C ASN A 374 -47.02 -5.12 25.04
N LEU A 375 -46.22 -6.17 25.15
CA LEU A 375 -46.23 -7.27 24.18
C LEU A 375 -47.43 -8.19 24.45
N PRO A 376 -48.21 -8.58 23.43
CA PRO A 376 -49.23 -9.60 23.60
C PRO A 376 -48.55 -10.87 24.11
N LYS A 377 -49.09 -11.45 25.19
CA LYS A 377 -48.59 -12.73 25.74
C LYS A 377 -48.62 -13.75 24.62
N LYS A 378 -47.44 -14.09 24.07
CA LYS A 378 -47.26 -15.06 23.00
C LYS A 378 -47.99 -16.34 23.42
N HIS A 379 -49.17 -16.57 22.85
CA HIS A 379 -49.98 -17.73 23.19
C HIS A 379 -49.15 -18.93 22.73
N LYS A 380 -48.60 -19.70 23.68
CA LYS A 380 -47.83 -20.92 23.41
C LYS A 380 -48.79 -21.99 22.88
N GLU A 381 -49.34 -21.80 21.69
CA GLU A 381 -49.76 -22.93 20.88
C GLU A 381 -48.47 -23.59 20.38
N ARG A 382 -47.97 -24.53 21.19
CA ARG A 382 -47.02 -25.54 20.73
C ARG A 382 -47.73 -26.31 19.63
N ILE A 383 -47.46 -25.93 18.38
CA ILE A 383 -47.72 -26.73 17.20
C ILE A 383 -46.94 -28.04 17.39
N LYS A 384 -47.66 -29.13 17.68
CA LYS A 384 -47.20 -30.52 17.88
C LYS A 384 -46.58 -31.16 16.60
N ILE A 385 -46.04 -30.39 15.67
CA ILE A 385 -45.57 -30.92 14.37
C ILE A 385 -44.06 -31.21 14.38
N GLU A 386 -43.27 -30.63 15.29
CA GLU A 386 -41.80 -30.83 15.31
C GLU A 386 -41.31 -32.10 16.04
N GLU A 387 -42.12 -32.74 16.90
CA GLU A 387 -41.70 -33.99 17.57
C GLU A 387 -41.77 -35.21 16.63
N GLU A 388 -42.69 -35.25 15.65
CA GLU A 388 -42.74 -36.35 14.66
C GLU A 388 -41.62 -36.30 13.61
N GLU A 389 -41.13 -35.11 13.23
CA GLU A 389 -40.04 -35.00 12.26
C GLU A 389 -38.66 -35.30 12.86
N THR A 390 -38.45 -35.00 14.15
CA THR A 390 -37.17 -35.31 14.81
C THR A 390 -37.01 -36.78 15.15
N GLU A 391 -38.08 -37.52 15.45
CA GLU A 391 -38.01 -38.99 15.56
C GLU A 391 -37.75 -39.66 14.21
N ASN A 392 -38.42 -39.22 13.13
CA ASN A 392 -38.20 -39.78 11.80
C ASN A 392 -36.77 -39.53 11.25
N ARG A 393 -36.14 -38.41 11.59
CA ARG A 393 -34.73 -38.15 11.22
C ARG A 393 -33.73 -39.00 12.01
N LYS A 394 -34.00 -39.33 13.28
CA LYS A 394 -33.16 -40.25 14.07
C LYS A 394 -33.27 -41.70 13.55
N TYR A 395 -34.46 -42.14 13.16
CA TYR A 395 -34.65 -43.49 12.62
C TYR A 395 -33.91 -43.71 11.29
N LYS A 396 -33.92 -42.72 10.37
CA LYS A 396 -33.16 -42.81 9.10
C LYS A 396 -31.63 -42.79 9.26
N LYS A 397 -31.09 -42.16 10.31
CA LYS A 397 -29.64 -42.10 10.54
C LYS A 397 -29.08 -43.44 11.05
N ASN A 398 -29.82 -44.16 11.88
CA ASN A 398 -29.39 -45.45 12.42
C ASN A 398 -29.49 -46.60 11.39
N HIS A 399 -30.38 -46.51 10.40
CA HIS A 399 -30.51 -47.58 9.41
C HIS A 399 -29.45 -47.54 8.30
N LYS A 400 -28.75 -46.41 8.14
CA LYS A 400 -27.71 -46.22 7.11
C LYS A 400 -26.31 -46.67 7.56
N SER A 401 -26.06 -46.78 8.87
CA SER A 401 -24.76 -47.24 9.42
C SER A 401 -24.56 -48.75 9.41
N HIS A 402 -25.61 -49.55 9.16
CA HIS A 402 -25.52 -51.01 9.10
C HIS A 402 -25.32 -51.61 7.70
N LYS A 403 -25.24 -50.78 6.64
CA LYS A 403 -25.11 -51.25 5.25
C LYS A 403 -23.72 -51.08 4.63
N ILE A 404 -22.71 -50.79 5.44
CA ILE A 404 -21.31 -50.74 5.01
C ILE A 404 -20.53 -51.74 5.88
N LYS A 405 -20.48 -52.98 5.42
CA LYS A 405 -19.51 -54.00 5.83
C LYS A 405 -19.07 -54.74 4.58
#